data_AF-A0A5K1GMZ5-F1
#
_entry.id   AF-A0A5K1GMZ5-F1
#
_cell.length_a   1.000
_cell.length_b   1.000
_cell.length_c   1.000
_cell.angle_alpha   90.00
_cell.angle_beta   90.00
_cell.angle_gamma   90.00
#
_symmetry.space_group_name_H-M   'P 1'
#
loop_
_entity.id
_entity.type
_entity.pdbx_description
1 polymer ?
#
loop_
_entity_poly.entity_id
_entity_poly.type
_entity_poly.pdbx_seq_one_letter_code
_entity_poly.pdbx_strand_id
1 'polypeptide(L)' 'RIVGVAHVEDLESIQDTATRAACEKRALLFAKMLMKDRRNFQSISQVVAAAEEQRA' A
#
# COMPACT_ATOMS: atom_id res chain seq x y z
N ARG A 1 6.64 3.42 -6.29
CA ARG A 1 6.80 2.18 -7.12
C ARG A 1 5.45 1.69 -7.67
N ILE A 2 4.38 2.50 -7.63
CA ILE A 2 3.04 2.11 -8.09
C ILE A 2 2.67 2.89 -9.36
N VAL A 3 2.79 4.23 -9.34
CA VAL A 3 2.41 5.11 -10.47
C VAL A 3 3.60 5.79 -11.17
N GLY A 4 4.83 5.42 -10.84
CA GLY A 4 6.04 6.02 -11.39
C GLY A 4 6.71 5.10 -12.39
N VAL A 5 7.71 5.60 -13.14
CA VAL A 5 8.39 4.83 -14.21
C VAL A 5 8.99 3.48 -13.77
N ALA A 6 9.38 3.36 -12.50
CA ALA A 6 10.00 2.15 -11.96
C ALA A 6 9.07 1.41 -11.00
N HIS A 7 8.56 0.27 -11.48
CA HIS A 7 7.70 -0.67 -10.75
C HIS A 7 8.53 -1.68 -9.94
N VAL A 8 7.87 -2.61 -9.24
CA VAL A 8 8.52 -3.68 -8.44
C VAL A 8 7.92 -5.03 -8.80
N GLU A 9 8.74 -6.08 -8.73
CA GLU A 9 8.35 -7.45 -9.09
C GLU A 9 7.16 -7.95 -8.28
N ASP A 10 7.04 -7.59 -7.00
CA ASP A 10 5.94 -8.00 -6.11
C ASP A 10 4.55 -7.71 -6.68
N LEU A 11 4.42 -6.62 -7.45
CA LEU A 11 3.19 -6.24 -8.12
C LEU A 11 3.17 -6.76 -9.55
N GLU A 12 4.28 -6.63 -10.28
CA GLU A 12 4.35 -7.03 -11.70
C GLU A 12 4.19 -8.54 -11.92
N SER A 13 4.57 -9.37 -10.96
CA SER A 13 4.41 -10.83 -11.03
C SER A 13 2.95 -11.29 -10.91
N ILE A 14 2.03 -10.41 -10.48
CA ILE A 14 0.59 -10.69 -10.44
C ILE A 14 0.04 -10.60 -11.88
N GLN A 15 -0.21 -11.76 -12.50
CA GLN A 15 -0.67 -11.86 -13.89
C GLN A 15 -2.09 -11.30 -14.11
N ASP A 16 -3.00 -11.56 -13.16
CA ASP A 16 -4.35 -11.01 -13.24
C ASP A 16 -4.32 -9.50 -12.97
N THR A 17 -4.63 -8.73 -14.01
CA THR A 17 -4.57 -7.27 -13.98
C THR A 17 -5.57 -6.67 -13.00
N ALA A 18 -6.74 -7.30 -12.80
CA ALA A 18 -7.74 -6.85 -11.84
C ALA A 18 -7.23 -7.03 -10.40
N THR A 19 -6.70 -8.21 -10.08
CA THR A 19 -6.07 -8.49 -8.78
C THR A 19 -4.88 -7.56 -8.52
N ARG A 20 -4.02 -7.35 -9.52
CA ARG A 20 -2.87 -6.44 -9.42
C ARG A 20 -3.32 -5.01 -9.12
N ALA A 21 -4.27 -4.48 -9.89
CA ALA A 21 -4.80 -3.13 -9.69
C ALA A 21 -5.45 -2.97 -8.30
N ALA A 22 -6.13 -4.01 -7.79
CA ALA A 22 -6.68 -3.99 -6.43
C ALA A 22 -5.58 -3.92 -5.36
N CYS A 23 -4.51 -4.70 -5.50
CA CYS A 23 -3.33 -4.64 -4.63
C CYS A 23 -2.64 -3.27 -4.68
N GLU A 24 -2.41 -2.74 -5.89
CA GLU A 24 -1.83 -1.40 -6.11
C GLU A 24 -2.67 -0.29 -5.48
N LYS A 25 -4.00 -0.36 -5.63
CA LYS A 25 -4.93 0.60 -5.04
C LYS A 25 -4.84 0.59 -3.52
N ARG A 26 -4.90 -0.58 -2.88
CA ARG A 26 -4.77 -0.72 -1.41
C ARG A 26 -3.43 -0.17 -0.92
N ALA A 27 -2.33 -0.56 -1.57
CA ALA A 27 -0.99 -0.07 -1.24
C ALA A 27 -0.88 1.46 -1.38
N LEU A 28 -1.47 2.03 -2.44
CA LEU A 28 -1.46 3.47 -2.67
C LEU A 28 -2.32 4.24 -1.65
N LEU A 29 -3.47 3.70 -1.26
CA LEU A 29 -4.34 4.30 -0.24
C LEU A 29 -3.63 4.34 1.11
N PHE A 30 -3.06 3.21 1.54
CA PHE A 30 -2.26 3.15 2.75
C PHE A 30 -1.09 4.14 2.72
N ALA A 31 -0.34 4.18 1.61
CA ALA A 31 0.78 5.11 1.46
C ALA A 31 0.35 6.59 1.55
N LYS A 32 -0.78 6.97 0.94
CA LYS A 32 -1.32 8.34 1.02
C LYS A 32 -1.71 8.71 2.45
N MET A 33 -2.37 7.82 3.17
CA MET A 33 -2.71 8.01 4.59
C MET A 33 -1.43 8.15 5.43
N LEU A 34 -0.50 7.20 5.30
CA LEU A 34 0.75 7.23 6.07
C LEU A 34 1.54 8.51 5.82
N MET A 35 1.63 8.99 4.58
CA MET A 35 2.35 10.24 4.28
C MET A 35 1.76 11.47 4.99
N LYS A 36 0.43 11.57 5.08
CA LYS A 36 -0.29 12.68 5.73
C LYS A 36 -0.25 12.55 7.25
N ASP A 37 -0.51 11.36 7.74
CA ASP A 37 -0.86 11.11 9.14
C ASP A 37 0.27 10.43 9.94
N ARG A 38 1.48 10.25 9.35
CA ARG A 38 2.63 9.56 9.99
C ARG A 38 2.96 10.06 11.41
N ARG A 39 2.74 11.34 11.70
CA ARG A 39 3.02 11.94 13.00
C ARG A 39 2.02 11.57 14.09
N ASN A 40 0.87 11.01 13.71
CA ASN A 40 -0.17 10.57 14.62
C ASN A 40 0.07 9.14 15.14
N PHE A 41 0.92 8.37 14.46
CA PHE A 41 1.33 7.05 14.91
C PHE A 41 2.41 7.16 15.98
N GLN A 42 2.16 6.55 17.13
CA GLN A 42 3.04 6.57 18.31
C GLN A 42 3.93 5.33 18.39
N SER A 43 3.61 4.29 17.62
CA SER A 43 4.39 3.05 17.55
C SER A 43 4.25 2.38 16.19
N ILE A 44 5.23 1.54 15.87
CA ILE A 44 5.18 0.74 14.64
C ILE A 44 3.99 -0.23 14.62
N SER A 45 3.54 -0.71 15.78
CA SER A 45 2.37 -1.60 15.89
C SER A 45 1.09 -0.94 15.39
N GLN A 46 0.91 0.37 15.62
CA GLN A 46 -0.23 1.11 15.09
C GLN A 46 -0.16 1.24 13.56
N VAL A 47 1.04 1.37 12.99
CA VAL A 47 1.26 1.40 11.54
C VAL A 47 0.93 0.03 10.92
N VAL A 48 1.35 -1.06 11.56
CA VAL A 48 1.03 -2.43 11.12
C VAL A 48 -0.48 -2.66 11.15
N ALA A 49 -1.16 -2.31 12.25
CA ALA A 49 -2.62 -2.43 12.34
C ALA A 49 -3.34 -1.65 11.22
N ALA A 50 -2.91 -0.41 10.96
CA ALA A 50 -3.45 0.40 9.87
C ALA A 50 -3.17 -0.20 8.47
N ALA A 51 -2.08 -0.95 8.29
CA ALA A 51 -1.80 -1.66 7.05
C ALA A 51 -2.69 -2.90 6.88
N GLU A 52 -2.98 -3.61 7.98
CA GLU A 52 -3.88 -4.76 7.99
C GLU A 52 -5.34 -4.35 7.70
N GLU A 53 -5.79 -3.20 8.22
CA GLU A 53 -7.11 -2.64 7.90
C GLU A 53 -7.28 -2.36 6.40
N GLN A 54 -6.20 -1.96 5.71
CA GLN A 54 -6.21 -1.68 4.28
C GLN A 54 -6.08 -2.95 3.42
N ARG A 55 -6.02 -4.15 4.02
CA ARG A 55 -5.87 -5.43 3.31
C ARG A 55 -7.20 -6.00 2.82
N ALA A 56 -8.31 -5.62 3.45
CA ALA A 56 -9.68 -5.97 3.07
C ALA A 56 -10.09 -5.34 1.73
#